data_AF-A0A816M457-F1
#
_entry.id   AF-A0A816M457-F1
#
_cell.length_a   1.000
_cell.length_b   1.000
_cell.length_c   1.000
_cell.angle_alpha   90.00
_cell.angle_beta   90.00
_cell.angle_gamma   90.00
#
_symmetry.space_group_name_H-M   'P 1'
#
loop_
_entity.id
_entity.type
_entity.pdbx_description
1 polymer ?
#
loop_
_entity_poly.entity_id
_entity_poly.type
_entity_poly.pdbx_seq_one_letter_code
_entity_poly.pdbx_strand_id
1 'polypeptide(L)'
;MYNSSYPNGVLNASVFSPSCYQYGTISVETNLYSEDCLYLNVWAPVNVTINSSLPVKVWIYGEGSSMQTTVLLFGQSAGATIAHIISTLPQAASFFSSVIAESGAGRTLLTMQQQATVGNTFVNALGCSNARNVVECMRKISPTEMIQATPDNTAILTYLPNRFAPHVDGKVIPIQPINTSPKVPFMAGTCTMEGTLLAYFTFIKPEQVTINDYINYLNITFGADRVASILTVYPISMFNSTLWPAFYAIATVLTDAEYTCPTRRALVTSLSTKLGTYAFLWNHQPSCPWITSLSANILSLLGPTHTSEVPFVFGETMQLPPPNGTCQMSADEQLLSAQIIAAWQSMTQYGYPAFSNGSRWPDWSQRSIGVQFTRNLTFTVINTTQCDFWDAFQFQNTTNSTGISNNTFSTGASMETTCFGHATAVVALLTIFFGNLCM
;
A
#
# COMPACT_ATOMS: atom_id res chain seq x y z
N MET A 1 26.92 12.81 -6.50
CA MET A 1 26.11 13.89 -7.11
C MET A 1 26.27 13.80 -8.62
N TYR A 2 25.18 13.92 -9.35
CA TYR A 2 25.11 13.71 -10.79
C TYR A 2 25.77 14.90 -11.52
N ASN A 3 26.91 14.69 -12.19
CA ASN A 3 27.67 15.74 -12.90
C ASN A 3 27.63 15.52 -14.40
N SER A 4 26.43 15.28 -14.92
CA SER A 4 26.19 14.89 -16.31
C SER A 4 26.09 16.11 -17.21
N SER A 5 27.09 16.32 -18.07
CA SER A 5 27.10 17.38 -19.07
C SER A 5 26.23 16.98 -20.28
N TYR A 6 24.99 17.44 -20.31
CA TYR A 6 24.10 17.22 -21.46
C TYR A 6 24.61 17.97 -22.71
N PRO A 7 24.50 17.39 -23.93
CA PRO A 7 24.78 18.10 -25.17
C PRO A 7 24.00 19.42 -25.25
N ASN A 8 24.70 20.51 -25.52
CA ASN A 8 24.15 21.88 -25.55
C ASN A 8 23.44 22.34 -24.25
N GLY A 9 23.62 21.65 -23.13
CA GLY A 9 22.99 21.97 -21.85
C GLY A 9 21.50 21.61 -21.74
N VAL A 10 20.95 20.84 -22.69
CA VAL A 10 19.52 20.48 -22.73
C VAL A 10 19.36 18.96 -22.54
N LEU A 11 18.58 18.56 -21.54
CA LEU A 11 18.10 17.19 -21.37
C LEU A 11 16.73 17.05 -22.06
N ASN A 12 16.54 16.02 -22.89
CA ASN A 12 15.21 15.68 -23.38
C ASN A 12 14.41 14.95 -22.28
N ALA A 13 13.33 15.57 -21.81
CA ALA A 13 12.38 15.01 -20.83
C ALA A 13 11.04 14.58 -21.47
N SER A 14 10.99 14.38 -22.80
CA SER A 14 9.76 13.95 -23.51
C SER A 14 9.50 12.44 -23.50
N VAL A 15 10.28 11.68 -22.73
CA VAL A 15 10.24 10.20 -22.69
C VAL A 15 10.39 9.78 -21.24
N PHE A 16 9.63 8.76 -20.81
CA PHE A 16 9.80 8.19 -19.48
C PHE A 16 11.21 7.64 -19.26
N SER A 17 11.71 7.85 -18.05
CA SER A 17 13.00 7.31 -17.62
C SER A 17 12.91 5.81 -17.25
N PRO A 18 14.06 5.11 -17.16
CA PRO A 18 14.12 3.73 -16.70
C PRO A 18 13.48 3.49 -15.33
N SER A 19 12.86 2.34 -15.19
CA SER A 19 12.30 1.82 -13.93
C SER A 19 13.43 1.41 -12.98
N CYS A 20 13.24 1.60 -11.66
CA CYS A 20 14.13 0.97 -10.69
C CYS A 20 13.93 -0.56 -10.69
N TYR A 21 15.02 -1.32 -10.54
CA TYR A 21 14.94 -2.77 -10.30
C TYR A 21 14.07 -3.08 -9.07
N GLN A 22 13.10 -3.99 -9.25
CA GLN A 22 12.11 -4.34 -8.24
C GLN A 22 11.74 -5.83 -8.30
N TYR A 23 11.06 -6.33 -7.26
CA TYR A 23 10.80 -7.76 -7.02
C TYR A 23 9.31 -8.07 -6.81
N GLY A 24 8.88 -9.28 -7.19
CA GLY A 24 7.57 -9.85 -6.82
C GLY A 24 6.78 -10.46 -7.98
N THR A 25 5.46 -10.61 -7.81
CA THR A 25 4.53 -11.23 -8.78
C THR A 25 3.08 -10.69 -8.66
N ILE A 26 2.78 -9.47 -9.16
CA ILE A 26 1.42 -8.88 -9.33
C ILE A 26 1.11 -8.09 -10.66
N SER A 27 2.09 -7.75 -11.54
CA SER A 27 1.92 -6.84 -12.73
C SER A 27 3.18 -6.77 -13.64
N VAL A 28 3.45 -5.85 -14.60
CA VAL A 28 4.79 -5.67 -15.27
C VAL A 28 5.04 -4.22 -15.74
N GLU A 29 6.14 -3.56 -15.33
CA GLU A 29 6.54 -2.24 -15.86
C GLU A 29 7.15 -2.39 -17.26
N THR A 30 6.68 -1.57 -18.21
CA THR A 30 7.04 -1.66 -19.64
C THR A 30 8.31 -0.90 -20.03
N ASN A 31 8.87 -0.10 -19.12
CA ASN A 31 10.12 0.62 -19.35
C ASN A 31 11.32 -0.30 -19.09
N LEU A 32 12.51 0.10 -19.56
CA LEU A 32 13.73 -0.62 -19.24
C LEU A 32 14.07 -0.46 -17.75
N TYR A 33 14.51 -1.54 -17.10
CA TYR A 33 15.00 -1.48 -15.71
C TYR A 33 16.45 -1.00 -15.65
N SER A 34 16.80 -0.23 -14.62
CA SER A 34 18.13 0.33 -14.40
C SER A 34 18.40 0.60 -12.90
N GLU A 35 19.68 0.67 -12.52
CA GLU A 35 20.10 1.30 -11.25
C GLU A 35 20.11 2.85 -11.38
N ASP A 36 20.31 3.36 -12.60
CA ASP A 36 20.09 4.76 -12.94
C ASP A 36 18.59 4.99 -13.21
N CYS A 37 17.83 5.14 -12.13
CA CYS A 37 16.36 5.26 -12.14
C CYS A 37 15.82 6.44 -11.31
N LEU A 38 16.69 7.26 -10.71
CA LEU A 38 16.32 8.37 -9.83
C LEU A 38 15.87 9.63 -10.61
N TYR A 39 14.72 9.51 -11.25
CA TYR A 39 14.09 10.56 -12.05
C TYR A 39 12.73 10.98 -11.47
N LEU A 40 12.20 12.12 -11.95
CA LEU A 40 10.85 12.57 -11.63
C LEU A 40 10.15 13.05 -12.91
N ASN A 41 8.84 12.89 -12.95
CA ASN A 41 7.99 13.33 -14.05
C ASN A 41 7.17 14.56 -13.60
N VAL A 42 6.99 15.54 -14.48
CA VAL A 42 6.26 16.78 -14.17
C VAL A 42 5.17 17.02 -15.22
N TRP A 43 3.93 17.16 -14.76
CA TRP A 43 2.80 17.61 -15.57
C TRP A 43 2.35 18.99 -15.08
N ALA A 44 2.18 19.92 -16.02
CA ALA A 44 1.71 21.27 -15.78
C ALA A 44 0.64 21.63 -16.82
N PRO A 45 -0.40 22.41 -16.47
CA PRO A 45 -1.35 22.92 -17.44
C PRO A 45 -0.66 23.72 -18.57
N VAL A 46 -1.12 23.56 -19.81
CA VAL A 46 -0.49 24.11 -21.02
C VAL A 46 -0.29 25.64 -21.04
N ASN A 47 -0.98 26.38 -20.18
CA ASN A 47 -0.92 27.84 -20.06
C ASN A 47 -0.13 28.32 -18.82
N VAL A 48 0.67 27.46 -18.18
CA VAL A 48 1.54 27.84 -17.05
C VAL A 48 2.67 28.77 -17.52
N THR A 49 2.97 29.78 -16.71
CA THR A 49 4.09 30.70 -16.89
C THR A 49 5.03 30.66 -15.68
N ILE A 50 6.22 31.24 -15.79
CA ILE A 50 7.17 31.35 -14.66
C ILE A 50 6.60 32.13 -13.45
N ASN A 51 5.54 32.92 -13.66
CA ASN A 51 4.85 33.69 -12.61
C ASN A 51 3.61 32.95 -12.03
N SER A 52 3.33 31.72 -12.46
CA SER A 52 2.11 30.98 -12.10
C SER A 52 2.29 30.16 -10.82
N SER A 53 1.92 30.72 -9.67
CA SER A 53 1.93 30.03 -8.37
C SER A 53 0.76 29.03 -8.23
N LEU A 54 0.83 27.89 -8.92
CA LEU A 54 -0.14 26.80 -8.79
C LEU A 54 0.21 25.83 -7.65
N PRO A 55 -0.77 25.19 -6.98
CA PRO A 55 -0.50 24.13 -6.00
C PRO A 55 0.18 22.92 -6.62
N VAL A 56 1.14 22.31 -5.91
CA VAL A 56 1.90 21.15 -6.38
C VAL A 56 1.41 19.88 -5.69
N LYS A 57 0.98 18.89 -6.47
CA LYS A 57 0.79 17.51 -6.00
C LYS A 57 2.06 16.71 -6.27
N VAL A 58 2.64 16.07 -5.25
CA VAL A 58 3.72 15.11 -5.42
C VAL A 58 3.16 13.72 -5.14
N TRP A 59 2.93 12.96 -6.21
CA TRP A 59 2.61 11.53 -6.10
C TRP A 59 3.87 10.75 -5.76
N ILE A 60 3.74 9.80 -4.84
CA ILE A 60 4.78 8.82 -4.53
C ILE A 60 4.19 7.43 -4.75
N TYR A 61 4.39 6.89 -5.97
CA TYR A 61 4.50 5.44 -6.15
C TYR A 61 5.68 4.95 -5.29
N GLY A 62 5.73 3.66 -4.95
CA GLY A 62 6.60 3.13 -3.89
C GLY A 62 8.05 3.66 -3.87
N GLU A 63 8.35 4.51 -2.87
CA GLU A 63 9.67 4.93 -2.36
C GLU A 63 10.39 6.20 -2.92
N GLY A 64 9.78 7.40 -2.80
CA GLY A 64 10.47 8.68 -2.48
C GLY A 64 11.01 9.58 -3.63
N SER A 65 11.36 10.88 -3.45
CA SER A 65 11.08 11.83 -2.34
C SER A 65 11.29 13.36 -2.66
N SER A 66 10.26 14.19 -2.36
CA SER A 66 10.26 15.63 -1.97
C SER A 66 10.83 16.81 -2.81
N MET A 67 10.02 17.88 -2.96
CA MET A 67 10.39 19.32 -3.06
C MET A 67 9.29 20.20 -2.39
N GLN A 68 9.33 21.55 -2.45
CA GLN A 68 8.56 22.49 -1.61
C GLN A 68 7.40 23.27 -2.31
N THR A 69 6.58 23.97 -1.49
CA THR A 69 5.39 24.85 -1.76
C THR A 69 4.02 24.15 -1.91
N THR A 70 3.13 24.43 -0.94
CA THR A 70 1.74 23.88 -0.83
C THR A 70 1.63 22.41 -1.26
N VAL A 71 2.50 21.56 -0.71
CA VAL A 71 2.65 20.18 -1.18
C VAL A 71 1.72 19.26 -0.41
N LEU A 72 0.80 18.62 -1.11
CA LEU A 72 0.17 17.40 -0.64
C LEU A 72 1.10 16.22 -0.95
N LEU A 73 1.53 15.53 0.10
CA LEU A 73 2.12 14.19 -0.01
C LEU A 73 0.99 13.16 0.14
N PHE A 74 0.78 12.36 -0.89
CA PHE A 74 -0.16 11.25 -0.88
C PHE A 74 0.47 9.99 -1.47
N GLY A 75 -0.04 8.84 -1.04
CA GLY A 75 0.46 7.53 -1.40
C GLY A 75 -0.55 6.46 -1.00
N GLN A 76 -0.48 5.31 -1.68
CA GLN A 76 -1.37 4.17 -1.48
C GLN A 76 -0.57 2.94 -1.01
N SER A 77 -1.13 2.12 -0.11
CA SER A 77 -0.52 0.89 0.42
C SER A 77 0.87 1.08 1.06
N ALA A 78 1.95 0.59 0.43
CA ALA A 78 3.32 0.87 0.86
C ALA A 78 3.63 2.39 0.78
N GLY A 79 3.16 3.08 -0.27
CA GLY A 79 3.24 4.53 -0.39
C GLY A 79 2.46 5.25 0.73
N ALA A 80 1.31 4.74 1.16
CA ALA A 80 0.57 5.28 2.30
C ALA A 80 1.30 5.06 3.63
N THR A 81 1.97 3.91 3.78
CA THR A 81 2.83 3.60 4.92
C THR A 81 3.96 4.62 5.01
N ILE A 82 4.61 4.92 3.87
CA ILE A 82 5.70 5.90 3.76
C ILE A 82 5.18 7.34 3.97
N ALA A 83 4.04 7.71 3.39
CA ALA A 83 3.40 9.00 3.62
C ALA A 83 3.07 9.22 5.10
N HIS A 84 2.54 8.20 5.78
CA HIS A 84 2.32 8.22 7.22
C HIS A 84 3.64 8.35 7.99
N ILE A 85 4.67 7.53 7.71
CA ILE A 85 6.02 7.66 8.31
C ILE A 85 6.52 9.10 8.20
N ILE A 86 6.60 9.63 6.97
CA ILE A 86 7.11 10.97 6.68
C ILE A 86 6.30 12.02 7.44
N SER A 87 4.98 11.92 7.50
CA SER A 87 4.13 12.86 8.24
C SER A 87 4.49 12.99 9.71
N THR A 88 5.04 11.94 10.33
CA THR A 88 5.42 11.92 11.76
C THR A 88 6.82 12.48 12.04
N LEU A 89 7.66 12.65 11.01
CA LEU A 89 9.04 13.13 11.16
C LEU A 89 9.09 14.63 11.52
N PRO A 90 10.07 15.09 12.32
CA PRO A 90 10.16 16.48 12.76
C PRO A 90 10.15 17.52 11.64
N GLN A 91 10.71 17.18 10.48
CA GLN A 91 10.87 18.07 9.33
C GLN A 91 9.64 18.10 8.40
N ALA A 92 8.60 17.29 8.63
CA ALA A 92 7.49 17.12 7.68
C ALA A 92 6.78 18.44 7.35
N ALA A 93 6.54 19.28 8.37
CA ALA A 93 5.92 20.59 8.24
C ALA A 93 6.77 21.63 7.47
N SER A 94 8.06 21.33 7.23
CA SER A 94 8.95 22.16 6.41
C SER A 94 8.90 21.79 4.93
N PHE A 95 8.25 20.68 4.56
CA PHE A 95 8.19 20.19 3.17
C PHE A 95 6.75 20.05 2.66
N PHE A 96 5.83 19.62 3.51
CA PHE A 96 4.45 19.28 3.16
C PHE A 96 3.46 20.18 3.90
N SER A 97 2.34 20.47 3.26
CA SER A 97 1.23 21.25 3.84
C SER A 97 0.08 20.35 4.32
N SER A 98 0.00 19.12 3.83
CA SER A 98 -0.90 18.08 4.31
C SER A 98 -0.46 16.70 3.82
N VAL A 99 -0.99 15.63 4.44
CA VAL A 99 -0.74 14.24 4.04
C VAL A 99 -2.04 13.46 3.91
N ILE A 100 -2.15 12.62 2.87
CA ILE A 100 -3.18 11.58 2.73
C ILE A 100 -2.49 10.21 2.69
N ALA A 101 -3.01 9.24 3.46
CA ALA A 101 -2.51 7.86 3.49
C ALA A 101 -3.64 6.87 3.15
N GLU A 102 -3.63 6.36 1.92
CA GLU A 102 -4.66 5.49 1.37
C GLU A 102 -4.30 4.01 1.62
N SER A 103 -5.08 3.31 2.45
CA SER A 103 -4.98 1.86 2.59
C SER A 103 -3.60 1.41 3.17
N GLY A 104 -3.04 2.14 4.14
CA GLY A 104 -1.74 1.79 4.74
C GLY A 104 -1.25 2.59 5.96
N ALA A 105 -2.10 3.39 6.62
CA ALA A 105 -1.69 4.16 7.79
C ALA A 105 -1.48 3.28 9.06
N GLY A 106 -0.66 3.75 10.00
CA GLY A 106 -0.57 3.20 11.36
C GLY A 106 -0.04 1.76 11.49
N ARG A 107 0.62 1.22 10.46
CA ARG A 107 1.35 -0.04 10.56
C ARG A 107 2.51 0.06 11.56
N THR A 108 2.70 -0.97 12.38
CA THR A 108 3.91 -1.14 13.20
C THR A 108 5.08 -1.49 12.28
N LEU A 109 6.23 -0.82 12.42
CA LEU A 109 7.42 -1.14 11.64
C LEU A 109 8.30 -2.18 12.35
N LEU A 110 9.12 -2.90 11.60
CA LEU A 110 10.16 -3.74 12.17
C LEU A 110 11.21 -2.88 12.90
N THR A 111 11.87 -3.48 13.90
CA THR A 111 13.08 -2.91 14.51
C THR A 111 14.30 -3.23 13.66
N MET A 112 15.38 -2.44 13.78
CA MET A 112 16.66 -2.74 13.13
C MET A 112 17.19 -4.16 13.46
N GLN A 113 16.93 -4.70 14.66
CA GLN A 113 17.28 -6.08 15.01
C GLN A 113 16.49 -7.12 14.19
N GLN A 114 15.18 -6.93 14.01
CA GLN A 114 14.36 -7.81 13.16
C GLN A 114 14.76 -7.69 11.68
N GLN A 115 15.04 -6.48 11.20
CA GLN A 115 15.49 -6.24 9.83
C GLN A 115 16.87 -6.89 9.56
N ALA A 116 17.76 -6.92 10.57
CA ALA A 116 19.03 -7.61 10.47
C ALA A 116 18.88 -9.13 10.28
N THR A 117 17.84 -9.76 10.86
CA THR A 117 17.53 -11.17 10.59
C THR A 117 17.18 -11.40 9.12
N VAL A 118 16.35 -10.55 8.52
CA VAL A 118 16.03 -10.60 7.08
C VAL A 118 17.30 -10.40 6.23
N GLY A 119 18.11 -9.40 6.58
CA GLY A 119 19.38 -9.11 5.91
C GLY A 119 20.37 -10.28 5.97
N ASN A 120 20.47 -10.97 7.11
CA ASN A 120 21.32 -12.15 7.26
C ASN A 120 20.85 -13.33 6.40
N THR A 121 19.54 -13.58 6.35
CA THR A 121 18.95 -14.60 5.45
C THR A 121 19.24 -14.29 3.99
N PHE A 122 19.12 -13.03 3.58
CA PHE A 122 19.44 -12.57 2.22
C PHE A 122 20.94 -12.72 1.89
N VAL A 123 21.83 -12.32 2.81
CA VAL A 123 23.28 -12.51 2.70
C VAL A 123 23.66 -14.00 2.58
N ASN A 124 22.94 -14.89 3.27
CA ASN A 124 23.10 -16.33 3.16
C ASN A 124 22.66 -16.86 1.79
N ALA A 125 21.50 -16.42 1.28
CA ALA A 125 21.01 -16.80 -0.04
C ALA A 125 21.97 -16.34 -1.17
N LEU A 126 22.62 -15.19 -1.00
CA LEU A 126 23.66 -14.66 -1.88
C LEU A 126 25.05 -15.30 -1.70
N GLY A 127 25.22 -16.25 -0.78
CA GLY A 127 26.52 -16.88 -0.48
C GLY A 127 27.57 -15.95 0.14
N CYS A 128 27.20 -14.70 0.48
CA CYS A 128 28.13 -13.66 0.91
C CYS A 128 28.49 -13.71 2.41
N SER A 129 27.90 -14.60 3.21
CA SER A 129 28.06 -14.65 4.67
C SER A 129 29.50 -14.82 5.15
N ASN A 130 30.30 -15.57 4.38
CA ASN A 130 31.71 -15.85 4.69
C ASN A 130 32.67 -14.82 4.06
N ALA A 131 32.16 -13.79 3.38
CA ALA A 131 32.99 -12.77 2.76
C ALA A 131 33.57 -11.83 3.82
N ARG A 132 34.90 -11.59 3.74
CA ARG A 132 35.62 -10.62 4.60
C ARG A 132 35.02 -9.20 4.56
N ASN A 133 34.29 -8.88 3.48
CA ASN A 133 33.51 -7.66 3.32
C ASN A 133 32.18 -8.02 2.64
N VAL A 134 31.14 -8.27 3.44
CA VAL A 134 29.81 -8.70 2.96
C VAL A 134 29.22 -7.70 1.96
N VAL A 135 29.33 -6.39 2.21
CA VAL A 135 28.78 -5.34 1.34
C VAL A 135 29.47 -5.30 -0.02
N GLU A 136 30.78 -5.56 -0.07
CA GLU A 136 31.54 -5.62 -1.32
C GLU A 136 31.35 -6.95 -2.07
N CYS A 137 30.98 -8.02 -1.36
CA CYS A 137 30.49 -9.25 -1.99
C CYS A 137 29.13 -9.00 -2.67
N MET A 138 28.16 -8.44 -1.94
CA MET A 138 26.82 -8.12 -2.47
C MET A 138 26.90 -7.20 -3.70
N ARG A 139 27.76 -6.17 -3.68
CA ARG A 139 27.99 -5.26 -4.83
C ARG A 139 28.58 -5.91 -6.10
N LYS A 140 28.86 -7.21 -6.10
CA LYS A 140 29.33 -7.98 -7.27
C LYS A 140 28.29 -8.98 -7.79
N ILE A 141 27.18 -9.13 -7.07
CA ILE A 141 26.00 -9.90 -7.48
C ILE A 141 25.20 -9.07 -8.50
N SER A 142 24.64 -9.70 -9.53
CA SER A 142 23.77 -9.00 -10.48
C SER A 142 22.40 -8.64 -9.86
N PRO A 143 21.72 -7.58 -10.34
CA PRO A 143 20.35 -7.26 -9.89
C PRO A 143 19.37 -8.43 -10.03
N THR A 144 19.52 -9.26 -11.07
CA THR A 144 18.70 -10.46 -11.28
C THR A 144 18.89 -11.50 -10.17
N GLU A 145 20.14 -11.78 -9.78
CA GLU A 145 20.45 -12.70 -8.69
C GLU A 145 20.00 -12.14 -7.33
N MET A 146 20.09 -10.82 -7.11
CA MET A 146 19.51 -10.17 -5.93
C MET A 146 17.99 -10.33 -5.85
N ILE A 147 17.28 -10.16 -6.96
CA ILE A 147 15.82 -10.38 -7.03
C ILE A 147 15.50 -11.85 -6.74
N GLN A 148 16.24 -12.80 -7.33
CA GLN A 148 16.04 -14.25 -7.12
C GLN A 148 16.38 -14.72 -5.69
N ALA A 149 17.34 -14.10 -5.03
CA ALA A 149 17.71 -14.39 -3.64
C ALA A 149 16.81 -13.68 -2.60
N THR A 150 15.93 -12.77 -3.04
CA THR A 150 14.99 -12.09 -2.14
C THR A 150 13.94 -13.10 -1.66
N PRO A 151 13.69 -13.25 -0.34
CA PRO A 151 12.69 -14.21 0.14
C PRO A 151 11.32 -13.95 -0.47
N ASP A 152 10.63 -15.02 -0.89
CA ASP A 152 9.34 -14.93 -1.55
C ASP A 152 8.33 -14.18 -0.66
N ASN A 153 7.88 -13.02 -1.14
CA ASN A 153 7.01 -12.08 -0.47
C ASN A 153 5.63 -11.97 -1.15
N THR A 154 5.34 -12.85 -2.11
CA THR A 154 4.23 -12.72 -3.06
C THR A 154 2.89 -13.22 -2.50
N ALA A 155 2.93 -14.10 -1.50
CA ALA A 155 1.76 -14.64 -0.81
C ALA A 155 1.50 -13.93 0.52
N ILE A 156 0.23 -13.81 0.92
CA ILE A 156 -0.14 -13.42 2.30
C ILE A 156 0.57 -14.31 3.34
N LEU A 157 0.75 -15.60 3.01
CA LEU A 157 1.39 -16.61 3.86
C LEU A 157 2.90 -16.37 4.10
N THR A 158 3.56 -15.45 3.39
CA THR A 158 4.98 -15.10 3.62
C THR A 158 5.20 -13.61 3.95
N TYR A 159 4.13 -12.82 4.03
CA TYR A 159 4.14 -11.37 3.86
C TYR A 159 4.84 -10.54 4.97
N LEU A 160 5.02 -11.08 6.18
CA LEU A 160 5.34 -10.27 7.38
C LEU A 160 6.70 -10.52 8.09
N PRO A 161 7.36 -11.70 8.05
CA PRO A 161 8.67 -11.86 8.68
C PRO A 161 9.86 -11.54 7.76
N ASN A 162 9.71 -11.63 6.42
CA ASN A 162 10.83 -11.86 5.50
C ASN A 162 10.98 -10.80 4.38
N ARG A 163 10.75 -9.50 4.63
CA ARG A 163 10.83 -8.47 3.57
C ARG A 163 11.78 -7.31 3.88
N PHE A 164 12.32 -6.70 2.84
CA PHE A 164 12.90 -5.35 2.91
C PHE A 164 11.78 -4.32 2.97
N ALA A 165 11.84 -3.43 3.96
CA ALA A 165 10.85 -2.39 4.22
C ALA A 165 11.43 -1.29 5.14
N PRO A 166 10.74 -0.14 5.25
CA PRO A 166 11.00 0.84 6.30
C PRO A 166 10.94 0.23 7.71
N HIS A 167 11.94 0.52 8.53
CA HIS A 167 12.13 -0.01 9.88
C HIS A 167 12.61 1.10 10.82
N VAL A 168 12.40 0.93 12.13
CA VAL A 168 12.92 1.87 13.14
C VAL A 168 14.43 1.69 13.27
N ASP A 169 15.17 2.65 12.73
CA ASP A 169 16.65 2.66 12.67
C ASP A 169 17.29 3.55 13.77
N GLY A 170 16.47 4.36 14.45
CA GLY A 170 16.95 5.32 15.45
C GLY A 170 17.57 6.60 14.88
N LYS A 171 17.48 6.85 13.55
CA LYS A 171 18.10 8.00 12.88
C LYS A 171 17.15 8.68 11.89
N VAL A 172 16.74 7.97 10.84
CA VAL A 172 15.79 8.45 9.82
C VAL A 172 14.36 8.26 10.33
N ILE A 173 14.08 7.10 10.93
CA ILE A 173 12.85 6.76 11.61
C ILE A 173 13.22 6.54 13.09
N PRO A 174 13.25 7.61 13.91
CA PRO A 174 13.82 7.55 15.26
C PRO A 174 12.98 6.75 16.25
N ILE A 175 11.65 6.70 16.03
CA ILE A 175 10.66 6.00 16.87
C ILE A 175 9.53 5.46 15.99
N GLN A 176 8.72 4.54 16.54
CA GLN A 176 7.56 3.98 15.83
C GLN A 176 6.57 5.08 15.39
N PRO A 177 6.16 5.15 14.11
CA PRO A 177 5.19 6.13 13.63
C PRO A 177 3.85 6.04 14.36
N ILE A 178 3.40 4.83 14.72
CA ILE A 178 2.13 4.62 15.43
C ILE A 178 2.08 5.28 16.83
N ASN A 179 3.24 5.54 17.43
CA ASN A 179 3.39 6.25 18.71
C ASN A 179 3.63 7.77 18.52
N THR A 180 3.63 8.25 17.27
CA THR A 180 4.08 9.60 16.91
C THR A 180 3.02 10.30 16.06
N SER A 181 2.49 11.41 16.55
CA SER A 181 1.43 12.11 15.81
C SER A 181 2.01 12.90 14.61
N PRO A 182 1.30 12.99 13.46
CA PRO A 182 1.71 13.79 12.30
C PRO A 182 2.01 15.26 12.63
N LYS A 183 2.89 15.91 11.86
CA LYS A 183 3.25 17.33 12.02
C LYS A 183 2.50 18.27 11.06
N VAL A 184 1.59 17.72 10.27
CA VAL A 184 0.78 18.40 9.26
C VAL A 184 -0.66 17.87 9.33
N PRO A 185 -1.67 18.59 8.80
CA PRO A 185 -3.02 18.07 8.62
C PRO A 185 -3.00 16.70 7.92
N PHE A 186 -3.71 15.73 8.51
CA PHE A 186 -3.58 14.32 8.15
C PHE A 186 -4.92 13.69 7.80
N MET A 187 -4.94 12.90 6.74
CA MET A 187 -6.10 12.12 6.32
C MET A 187 -5.68 10.68 6.06
N ALA A 188 -6.49 9.73 6.49
CA ALA A 188 -6.28 8.32 6.17
C ALA A 188 -7.59 7.59 5.97
N GLY A 189 -7.55 6.48 5.26
CA GLY A 189 -8.72 5.66 5.02
C GLY A 189 -8.36 4.31 4.44
N THR A 190 -9.36 3.48 4.29
CA THR A 190 -9.25 2.10 3.80
C THR A 190 -10.42 1.77 2.89
N CYS A 191 -10.31 0.67 2.17
CA CYS A 191 -11.43 0.05 1.49
C CYS A 191 -12.25 -0.81 2.47
N THR A 192 -13.53 -1.10 2.18
CA THR A 192 -14.35 -1.98 3.04
C THR A 192 -13.99 -3.46 2.92
N MET A 193 -13.35 -3.86 1.82
CA MET A 193 -12.97 -5.24 1.52
C MET A 193 -11.51 -5.35 1.05
N GLU A 194 -10.60 -4.56 1.65
CA GLU A 194 -9.15 -4.52 1.35
C GLU A 194 -8.57 -5.90 0.99
N GLY A 195 -8.81 -6.88 1.88
CA GLY A 195 -8.18 -8.18 1.79
C GLY A 195 -8.67 -9.09 0.67
N THR A 196 -9.76 -8.79 -0.05
CA THR A 196 -10.22 -9.68 -1.14
C THR A 196 -9.26 -9.71 -2.32
N LEU A 197 -8.61 -8.60 -2.69
CA LEU A 197 -7.62 -8.58 -3.77
C LEU A 197 -6.33 -9.32 -3.38
N LEU A 198 -5.82 -9.09 -2.17
CA LEU A 198 -4.62 -9.78 -1.67
C LEU A 198 -4.90 -11.27 -1.48
N ALA A 199 -6.08 -11.64 -0.98
CA ALA A 199 -6.53 -13.02 -0.88
C ALA A 199 -6.68 -13.64 -2.28
N TYR A 200 -7.21 -12.92 -3.27
CA TYR A 200 -7.33 -13.43 -4.63
C TYR A 200 -5.97 -13.68 -5.30
N PHE A 201 -4.98 -12.80 -5.12
CA PHE A 201 -3.62 -13.06 -5.63
C PHE A 201 -2.92 -14.23 -4.93
N THR A 202 -3.21 -14.50 -3.65
CA THR A 202 -2.69 -15.68 -2.93
C THR A 202 -3.47 -16.96 -3.29
N PHE A 203 -4.79 -16.84 -3.49
CA PHE A 203 -5.75 -17.93 -3.66
C PHE A 203 -6.57 -17.70 -4.95
N ILE A 204 -5.89 -17.79 -6.10
CA ILE A 204 -6.42 -17.48 -7.45
C ILE A 204 -7.68 -18.31 -7.81
N LYS A 205 -7.88 -19.44 -7.10
CA LYS A 205 -9.09 -20.26 -7.13
C LYS A 205 -9.83 -20.14 -5.79
N PRO A 206 -10.58 -19.04 -5.55
CA PRO A 206 -11.23 -18.77 -4.27
C PRO A 206 -12.27 -19.84 -3.91
N GLU A 207 -12.82 -20.55 -4.90
CA GLU A 207 -13.74 -21.67 -4.72
C GLU A 207 -13.09 -22.94 -4.15
N GLN A 208 -11.76 -23.01 -4.11
CA GLN A 208 -10.99 -24.15 -3.60
C GLN A 208 -10.40 -23.89 -2.21
N VAL A 209 -10.58 -22.69 -1.65
CA VAL A 209 -10.07 -22.32 -0.32
C VAL A 209 -10.88 -23.03 0.76
N THR A 210 -10.19 -23.83 1.57
CA THR A 210 -10.79 -24.64 2.63
C THR A 210 -10.72 -23.97 3.99
N ILE A 211 -11.49 -24.48 4.95
CA ILE A 211 -11.38 -24.08 6.36
C ILE A 211 -9.97 -24.35 6.90
N ASN A 212 -9.27 -25.38 6.41
CA ASN A 212 -7.89 -25.67 6.80
C ASN A 212 -6.93 -24.58 6.31
N ASP A 213 -7.15 -24.00 5.13
CA ASP A 213 -6.33 -22.89 4.62
C ASP A 213 -6.53 -21.61 5.43
N TYR A 214 -7.76 -21.34 5.90
CA TYR A 214 -8.03 -20.25 6.84
C TYR A 214 -7.29 -20.46 8.18
N ILE A 215 -7.35 -21.67 8.75
CA ILE A 215 -6.60 -22.00 9.98
C ILE A 215 -5.08 -21.91 9.75
N ASN A 216 -4.58 -22.37 8.61
CA ASN A 216 -3.17 -22.30 8.25
C ASN A 216 -2.68 -20.85 8.11
N TYR A 217 -3.46 -19.99 7.45
CA TYR A 217 -3.24 -18.54 7.40
C TYR A 217 -3.14 -17.95 8.82
N LEU A 218 -4.12 -18.23 9.69
CA LEU A 218 -4.09 -17.70 11.06
C LEU A 218 -2.86 -18.19 11.86
N ASN A 219 -2.50 -19.48 11.73
CA ASN A 219 -1.31 -20.06 12.38
C ASN A 219 -0.02 -19.36 11.94
N ILE A 220 0.15 -19.15 10.63
CA ILE A 220 1.37 -18.60 10.02
C ILE A 220 1.48 -17.09 10.30
N THR A 221 0.38 -16.35 10.21
CA THR A 221 0.38 -14.88 10.35
C THR A 221 0.39 -14.43 11.82
N PHE A 222 -0.23 -15.17 12.75
CA PHE A 222 -0.45 -14.69 14.12
C PHE A 222 0.07 -15.61 15.25
N GLY A 223 0.52 -16.83 14.94
CA GLY A 223 0.96 -17.82 15.93
C GLY A 223 -0.17 -18.76 16.36
N ALA A 224 0.12 -20.07 16.36
CA ALA A 224 -0.85 -21.13 16.65
C ALA A 224 -1.45 -21.06 18.06
N ASP A 225 -0.72 -20.50 19.02
CA ASP A 225 -1.16 -20.20 20.39
C ASP A 225 -2.29 -19.16 20.43
N ARG A 226 -2.36 -18.25 19.45
CA ARG A 226 -3.29 -17.13 19.43
C ARG A 226 -4.51 -17.33 18.55
N VAL A 227 -4.48 -18.29 17.61
CA VAL A 227 -5.58 -18.56 16.65
C VAL A 227 -6.94 -18.75 17.34
N ALA A 228 -6.97 -19.45 18.48
CA ALA A 228 -8.21 -19.64 19.24
C ALA A 228 -8.92 -18.33 19.63
N SER A 229 -8.16 -17.26 19.92
CA SER A 229 -8.71 -15.94 20.24
C SER A 229 -9.17 -15.14 19.02
N ILE A 230 -8.63 -15.42 17.83
CA ILE A 230 -9.13 -14.84 16.58
C ILE A 230 -10.46 -15.52 16.22
N LEU A 231 -10.55 -16.84 16.39
CA LEU A 231 -11.74 -17.63 16.06
C LEU A 231 -12.97 -17.35 16.94
N THR A 232 -12.85 -16.66 18.09
CA THR A 232 -14.02 -16.20 18.86
C THR A 232 -14.65 -14.94 18.26
N VAL A 233 -13.87 -14.10 17.58
CA VAL A 233 -14.33 -12.87 16.91
C VAL A 233 -14.61 -13.11 15.42
N TYR A 234 -13.84 -14.01 14.79
CA TYR A 234 -13.94 -14.39 13.39
C TYR A 234 -14.19 -15.90 13.19
N PRO A 235 -15.24 -16.50 13.80
CA PRO A 235 -15.61 -17.89 13.53
C PRO A 235 -16.12 -18.05 12.11
N ILE A 236 -15.80 -19.18 11.47
CA ILE A 236 -16.18 -19.48 10.08
C ILE A 236 -17.69 -19.38 9.83
N SER A 237 -18.50 -19.60 10.87
CA SER A 237 -19.97 -19.52 10.81
C SER A 237 -20.53 -18.15 10.42
N MET A 238 -19.79 -17.06 10.63
CA MET A 238 -20.21 -15.73 10.15
C MET A 238 -20.25 -15.64 8.62
N PHE A 239 -19.42 -16.45 7.94
CA PHE A 239 -19.23 -16.40 6.50
C PHE A 239 -20.07 -17.44 5.74
N ASN A 240 -20.87 -18.24 6.46
CA ASN A 240 -21.74 -19.30 5.89
C ASN A 240 -22.77 -18.82 4.85
N SER A 241 -23.07 -17.52 4.81
CA SER A 241 -23.96 -16.90 3.81
C SER A 241 -23.24 -16.40 2.55
N THR A 242 -21.91 -16.47 2.51
CA THR A 242 -21.09 -16.12 1.33
C THR A 242 -20.86 -17.34 0.45
N LEU A 243 -20.53 -17.13 -0.84
CA LEU A 243 -20.22 -18.25 -1.76
C LEU A 243 -19.03 -19.10 -1.28
N TRP A 244 -18.01 -18.46 -0.70
CA TRP A 244 -16.72 -19.09 -0.37
C TRP A 244 -16.28 -18.71 1.06
N PRO A 245 -16.88 -19.33 2.10
CA PRO A 245 -16.75 -18.88 3.49
C PRO A 245 -15.31 -18.72 3.98
N ALA A 246 -14.40 -19.62 3.61
CA ALA A 246 -13.00 -19.55 4.06
C ALA A 246 -12.18 -18.47 3.34
N PHE A 247 -12.44 -18.23 2.04
CA PHE A 247 -11.84 -17.11 1.31
C PHE A 247 -12.23 -15.77 1.93
N TYR A 248 -13.53 -15.56 2.19
CA TYR A 248 -14.01 -14.34 2.82
C TYR A 248 -13.53 -14.21 4.28
N ALA A 249 -13.40 -15.31 5.04
CA ALA A 249 -12.82 -15.27 6.38
C ALA A 249 -11.35 -14.77 6.39
N ILE A 250 -10.52 -15.26 5.47
CA ILE A 250 -9.14 -14.77 5.27
C ILE A 250 -9.16 -13.29 4.87
N ALA A 251 -9.97 -12.92 3.87
CA ALA A 251 -10.05 -11.55 3.37
C ALA A 251 -10.51 -10.54 4.43
N THR A 252 -11.49 -10.90 5.27
CA THR A 252 -11.98 -10.05 6.36
C THR A 252 -10.94 -9.90 7.47
N VAL A 253 -10.32 -10.98 7.92
CA VAL A 253 -9.24 -10.91 8.94
C VAL A 253 -8.08 -10.05 8.44
N LEU A 254 -7.67 -10.20 7.18
CA LEU A 254 -6.62 -9.36 6.60
C LEU A 254 -7.06 -7.88 6.49
N THR A 255 -8.31 -7.62 6.09
CA THR A 255 -8.87 -6.26 6.02
C THR A 255 -8.76 -5.55 7.38
N ASP A 256 -9.17 -6.21 8.45
CA ASP A 256 -9.16 -5.59 9.78
C ASP A 256 -7.75 -5.49 10.37
N ALA A 257 -6.99 -6.59 10.38
CA ALA A 257 -5.69 -6.67 11.04
C ALA A 257 -4.60 -5.82 10.35
N GLU A 258 -4.57 -5.79 9.02
CA GLU A 258 -3.51 -5.17 8.23
C GLU A 258 -3.83 -3.75 7.73
N TYR A 259 -5.12 -3.38 7.65
CA TYR A 259 -5.54 -2.11 7.04
C TYR A 259 -6.42 -1.26 7.97
N THR A 260 -7.64 -1.71 8.30
CA THR A 260 -8.64 -0.90 9.03
C THR A 260 -8.16 -0.51 10.43
N CYS A 261 -7.66 -1.46 11.21
CA CYS A 261 -7.29 -1.22 12.60
C CYS A 261 -5.91 -0.56 12.79
N PRO A 262 -4.88 -0.84 11.98
CA PRO A 262 -3.73 0.04 11.84
C PRO A 262 -4.13 1.49 11.50
N THR A 263 -5.03 1.69 10.52
CA THR A 263 -5.48 3.03 10.11
C THR A 263 -6.23 3.76 11.24
N ARG A 264 -7.12 3.07 11.97
CA ARG A 264 -7.75 3.59 13.20
C ARG A 264 -6.71 4.09 14.20
N ARG A 265 -5.66 3.31 14.49
CA ARG A 265 -4.60 3.69 15.44
C ARG A 265 -3.87 4.96 15.01
N ALA A 266 -3.51 5.11 13.73
CA ALA A 266 -2.94 6.36 13.22
C ALA A 266 -3.88 7.56 13.37
N LEU A 267 -5.16 7.40 13.00
CA LEU A 267 -6.16 8.44 13.13
C LEU A 267 -6.31 8.87 14.61
N VAL A 268 -6.43 7.92 15.54
CA VAL A 268 -6.48 8.19 16.99
C VAL A 268 -5.22 8.88 17.49
N THR A 269 -4.02 8.39 17.14
CA THR A 269 -2.74 9.02 17.52
C THR A 269 -2.62 10.45 17.00
N SER A 270 -3.17 10.77 15.82
CA SER A 270 -3.09 12.11 15.23
C SER A 270 -3.93 13.18 15.97
N LEU A 271 -4.98 12.77 16.69
CA LEU A 271 -5.91 13.69 17.40
C LEU A 271 -5.23 14.58 18.45
N SER A 272 -4.07 14.18 18.98
CA SER A 272 -3.30 14.96 19.96
C SER A 272 -2.82 16.31 19.42
N THR A 273 -2.66 16.42 18.09
CA THR A 273 -1.99 17.55 17.41
C THR A 273 -2.88 18.77 17.25
N LYS A 274 -4.20 18.55 17.13
CA LYS A 274 -5.21 19.54 16.71
C LYS A 274 -4.93 20.17 15.33
N LEU A 275 -4.14 19.53 14.47
CA LEU A 275 -3.80 20.02 13.12
C LEU A 275 -4.86 19.69 12.04
N GLY A 276 -5.97 19.05 12.43
CA GLY A 276 -6.96 18.50 11.51
C GLY A 276 -6.65 17.04 11.17
N THR A 277 -7.61 16.17 11.48
CA THR A 277 -7.57 14.74 11.17
C THR A 277 -8.82 14.40 10.38
N TYR A 278 -8.71 13.66 9.28
CA TYR A 278 -9.86 13.27 8.46
C TYR A 278 -9.83 11.78 8.14
N ALA A 279 -11.01 11.19 8.01
CA ALA A 279 -11.13 9.78 7.65
C ALA A 279 -12.04 9.57 6.44
N PHE A 280 -11.66 8.62 5.60
CA PHE A 280 -12.52 8.09 4.55
C PHE A 280 -12.65 6.56 4.62
N LEU A 281 -13.73 6.06 4.05
CA LEU A 281 -13.98 4.63 3.85
C LEU A 281 -14.43 4.41 2.41
N TRP A 282 -13.62 3.74 1.60
CA TRP A 282 -13.98 3.43 0.22
C TRP A 282 -14.91 2.22 0.18
N ASN A 283 -16.13 2.42 -0.31
CA ASN A 283 -17.21 1.43 -0.35
C ASN A 283 -17.96 1.44 -1.69
N HIS A 284 -17.23 1.65 -2.79
CA HIS A 284 -17.74 1.54 -4.16
C HIS A 284 -16.99 0.44 -4.90
N GLN A 285 -17.74 -0.46 -5.57
CA GLN A 285 -17.14 -1.49 -6.44
C GLN A 285 -17.04 -0.91 -7.86
N PRO A 286 -15.84 -0.80 -8.45
CA PRO A 286 -15.67 -0.29 -9.81
C PRO A 286 -16.40 -1.14 -10.86
N SER A 287 -16.98 -0.50 -11.88
CA SER A 287 -17.54 -1.20 -13.05
C SER A 287 -16.48 -1.79 -13.97
N CYS A 288 -15.25 -1.27 -13.90
CA CYS A 288 -14.14 -1.62 -14.78
C CYS A 288 -12.96 -2.21 -13.99
N PRO A 289 -12.25 -3.22 -14.51
CA PRO A 289 -10.99 -3.67 -13.93
C PRO A 289 -9.91 -2.62 -14.18
N TRP A 290 -9.14 -2.30 -13.14
CA TRP A 290 -8.07 -1.29 -13.18
C TRP A 290 -6.66 -1.89 -13.22
N ILE A 291 -6.52 -3.20 -12.99
CA ILE A 291 -5.28 -3.96 -13.13
C ILE A 291 -5.47 -4.94 -14.31
N THR A 292 -4.48 -5.05 -15.19
CA THR A 292 -4.56 -5.87 -16.42
C THR A 292 -4.77 -7.37 -16.17
N SER A 293 -4.44 -7.87 -14.99
CA SER A 293 -4.65 -9.25 -14.55
C SER A 293 -6.08 -9.53 -14.02
N LEU A 294 -6.92 -8.50 -13.85
CA LEU A 294 -8.30 -8.65 -13.38
C LEU A 294 -9.29 -8.69 -14.55
N SER A 295 -10.17 -9.71 -14.55
CA SER A 295 -11.29 -9.78 -15.48
C SER A 295 -12.53 -9.10 -14.89
N ALA A 296 -13.42 -8.58 -15.74
CA ALA A 296 -14.69 -7.97 -15.29
C ALA A 296 -15.54 -8.93 -14.42
N ASN A 297 -15.43 -10.25 -14.66
CA ASN A 297 -16.14 -11.29 -13.92
C ASN A 297 -15.75 -11.39 -12.44
N ILE A 298 -14.54 -10.95 -12.06
CA ILE A 298 -14.05 -11.07 -10.67
C ILE A 298 -14.37 -9.84 -9.82
N LEU A 299 -14.84 -8.74 -10.41
CA LEU A 299 -15.07 -7.48 -9.69
C LEU A 299 -16.15 -7.59 -8.61
N SER A 300 -17.15 -8.46 -8.82
CA SER A 300 -18.22 -8.74 -7.85
C SER A 300 -17.81 -9.67 -6.70
N LEU A 301 -16.71 -10.44 -6.86
CA LEU A 301 -16.04 -11.12 -5.75
C LEU A 301 -15.25 -10.11 -4.91
N LEU A 302 -14.51 -9.24 -5.60
CA LEU A 302 -13.59 -8.31 -4.96
C LEU A 302 -14.32 -7.22 -4.17
N GLY A 303 -15.38 -6.64 -4.74
CA GLY A 303 -16.08 -5.52 -4.13
C GLY A 303 -15.19 -4.26 -4.05
N PRO A 304 -15.43 -3.36 -3.09
CA PRO A 304 -14.55 -2.24 -2.78
C PRO A 304 -13.29 -2.74 -2.08
N THR A 305 -12.31 -3.16 -2.88
CA THR A 305 -11.07 -3.83 -2.43
C THR A 305 -9.85 -2.91 -2.50
N HIS A 306 -8.70 -3.39 -2.01
CA HIS A 306 -7.43 -2.68 -2.05
C HIS A 306 -7.11 -2.16 -3.46
N THR A 307 -6.65 -0.92 -3.59
CA THR A 307 -6.37 -0.21 -4.88
C THR A 307 -7.59 0.14 -5.74
N SER A 308 -8.82 -0.29 -5.40
CA SER A 308 -10.01 0.03 -6.20
C SER A 308 -10.43 1.51 -6.13
N GLU A 309 -9.89 2.25 -5.18
CA GLU A 309 -9.98 3.71 -5.04
C GLU A 309 -9.12 4.47 -6.06
N VAL A 310 -7.99 3.90 -6.48
CA VAL A 310 -6.91 4.62 -7.18
C VAL A 310 -7.36 5.26 -8.51
N PRO A 311 -8.08 4.58 -9.43
CA PRO A 311 -8.48 5.20 -10.70
C PRO A 311 -9.33 6.46 -10.50
N PHE A 312 -10.16 6.45 -9.47
CA PHE A 312 -11.02 7.59 -9.12
C PHE A 312 -10.22 8.78 -8.60
N VAL A 313 -9.16 8.53 -7.81
CA VAL A 313 -8.22 9.55 -7.30
C VAL A 313 -7.43 10.23 -8.43
N PHE A 314 -7.14 9.51 -9.51
CA PHE A 314 -6.38 10.02 -10.66
C PHE A 314 -7.23 10.57 -11.82
N GLY A 315 -8.52 10.22 -11.90
CA GLY A 315 -9.41 10.62 -13.01
C GLY A 315 -9.52 9.58 -14.13
N GLU A 316 -8.91 8.42 -13.93
CA GLU A 316 -8.84 7.32 -14.88
C GLU A 316 -10.18 6.57 -14.92
N THR A 317 -11.08 7.09 -15.75
CA THR A 317 -12.47 6.62 -15.89
C THR A 317 -12.75 6.04 -17.29
N MET A 318 -11.72 5.99 -18.13
CA MET A 318 -11.76 5.66 -19.56
C MET A 318 -10.61 4.71 -19.90
N GLN A 319 -10.79 3.85 -20.91
CA GLN A 319 -9.75 2.95 -21.43
C GLN A 319 -9.09 2.05 -20.36
N LEU A 320 -9.88 1.61 -19.37
CA LEU A 320 -9.42 0.75 -18.29
C LEU A 320 -9.39 -0.74 -18.70
N PRO A 321 -8.43 -1.55 -18.21
CA PRO A 321 -7.22 -1.15 -17.48
C PRO A 321 -6.14 -0.61 -18.43
N PRO A 322 -5.33 0.40 -18.04
CA PRO A 322 -4.28 0.93 -18.90
C PRO A 322 -3.16 -0.10 -19.14
N PRO A 323 -2.36 0.05 -20.21
CA PRO A 323 -2.35 1.16 -21.17
C PRO A 323 -3.32 0.99 -22.37
N ASN A 324 -3.90 -0.20 -22.57
CA ASN A 324 -4.65 -0.57 -23.78
C ASN A 324 -6.08 -1.06 -23.49
N GLY A 325 -6.69 -0.57 -22.41
CA GLY A 325 -8.00 -1.02 -21.96
C GLY A 325 -9.15 -0.47 -22.81
N THR A 326 -10.29 -1.14 -22.73
CA THR A 326 -11.51 -0.79 -23.50
C THR A 326 -12.71 -0.50 -22.63
N CYS A 327 -12.59 -0.63 -21.29
CA CYS A 327 -13.68 -0.35 -20.37
C CYS A 327 -13.80 1.15 -20.07
N GLN A 328 -15.05 1.63 -19.98
CA GLN A 328 -15.41 2.97 -19.57
C GLN A 328 -16.28 2.88 -18.31
N MET A 329 -15.93 3.65 -17.29
CA MET A 329 -16.73 3.79 -16.07
C MET A 329 -18.03 4.54 -16.32
N SER A 330 -19.07 4.24 -15.53
CA SER A 330 -20.37 4.89 -15.66
C SER A 330 -20.32 6.41 -15.37
N ALA A 331 -21.36 7.15 -15.76
CA ALA A 331 -21.47 8.58 -15.46
C ALA A 331 -21.48 8.86 -13.94
N ASP A 332 -22.14 8.00 -13.14
CA ASP A 332 -22.09 8.04 -11.67
C ASP A 332 -20.65 7.96 -11.14
N GLU A 333 -19.83 7.11 -11.75
CA GLU A 333 -18.43 6.88 -11.37
C GLU A 333 -17.49 7.99 -11.82
N GLN A 334 -17.74 8.59 -12.99
CA GLN A 334 -17.04 9.81 -13.43
C GLN A 334 -17.33 10.98 -12.48
N LEU A 335 -18.57 11.10 -11.98
CA LEU A 335 -18.93 12.07 -10.94
C LEU A 335 -18.28 11.74 -9.58
N LEU A 336 -18.22 10.47 -9.19
CA LEU A 336 -17.53 10.02 -7.97
C LEU A 336 -16.02 10.33 -8.03
N SER A 337 -15.39 10.13 -9.18
CA SER A 337 -13.99 10.50 -9.43
C SER A 337 -13.77 12.01 -9.32
N ALA A 338 -14.62 12.83 -9.96
CA ALA A 338 -14.53 14.28 -9.82
C ALA A 338 -14.66 14.76 -8.36
N GLN A 339 -15.47 14.07 -7.55
CA GLN A 339 -15.66 14.40 -6.13
C GLN A 339 -14.46 14.00 -5.25
N ILE A 340 -13.86 12.82 -5.45
CA ILE A 340 -12.66 12.40 -4.69
C ILE A 340 -11.45 13.28 -5.06
N ILE A 341 -11.29 13.61 -6.35
CA ILE A 341 -10.25 14.54 -6.84
C ILE A 341 -10.38 15.91 -6.14
N ALA A 342 -11.59 16.46 -6.04
CA ALA A 342 -11.85 17.74 -5.38
C ALA A 342 -11.53 17.70 -3.88
N ALA A 343 -11.82 16.60 -3.19
CA ALA A 343 -11.46 16.43 -1.78
C ALA A 343 -9.94 16.36 -1.58
N TRP A 344 -9.20 15.65 -2.44
CA TRP A 344 -7.73 15.59 -2.41
C TRP A 344 -7.10 16.95 -2.76
N GLN A 345 -7.65 17.68 -3.74
CA GLN A 345 -7.23 19.06 -4.04
C GLN A 345 -7.47 20.01 -2.85
N SER A 346 -8.60 19.86 -2.15
CA SER A 346 -8.93 20.67 -0.96
C SER A 346 -7.93 20.42 0.17
N MET A 347 -7.47 19.18 0.37
CA MET A 347 -6.37 18.87 1.29
C MET A 347 -5.08 19.62 0.94
N THR A 348 -4.75 19.77 -0.35
CA THR A 348 -3.60 20.59 -0.81
C THR A 348 -3.80 22.09 -0.53
N GLN A 349 -5.01 22.60 -0.76
CA GLN A 349 -5.30 24.03 -0.75
C GLN A 349 -5.59 24.61 0.65
N TYR A 350 -6.25 23.83 1.53
CA TYR A 350 -6.78 24.30 2.81
C TYR A 350 -6.31 23.49 4.03
N GLY A 351 -5.61 22.38 3.82
CA GLY A 351 -5.31 21.41 4.89
C GLY A 351 -6.54 20.63 5.38
N TYR A 352 -7.63 20.61 4.61
CA TYR A 352 -8.81 19.80 4.90
C TYR A 352 -9.52 19.38 3.62
N PRO A 353 -10.13 18.17 3.57
CA PRO A 353 -10.95 17.77 2.46
C PRO A 353 -12.32 18.48 2.51
N ALA A 354 -12.87 18.75 1.33
CA ALA A 354 -14.18 19.36 1.16
C ALA A 354 -14.93 18.68 0.01
N PHE A 355 -16.25 18.79 0.01
CA PHE A 355 -17.07 18.39 -1.13
C PHE A 355 -16.97 19.40 -2.28
N SER A 356 -17.45 19.02 -3.46
CA SER A 356 -17.58 19.88 -4.64
C SER A 356 -18.42 21.15 -4.44
N ASN A 357 -19.27 21.19 -3.40
CA ASN A 357 -20.01 22.40 -3.00
C ASN A 357 -19.25 23.33 -2.03
N GLY A 358 -17.96 23.05 -1.76
CA GLY A 358 -17.11 23.81 -0.85
C GLY A 358 -17.28 23.47 0.65
N SER A 359 -18.20 22.56 1.02
CA SER A 359 -18.41 22.20 2.43
C SER A 359 -17.26 21.31 2.93
N ARG A 360 -16.53 21.81 3.93
CA ARG A 360 -15.49 21.06 4.67
C ARG A 360 -16.06 19.79 5.30
N TRP A 361 -15.30 18.69 5.21
CA TRP A 361 -15.64 17.43 5.88
C TRP A 361 -15.50 17.55 7.41
N PRO A 362 -16.20 16.72 8.20
CA PRO A 362 -16.02 16.68 9.65
C PRO A 362 -14.59 16.25 9.98
N ASP A 363 -14.02 16.88 11.01
CA ASP A 363 -12.84 16.34 11.69
C ASP A 363 -13.17 14.95 12.25
N TRP A 364 -12.26 14.00 12.04
CA TRP A 364 -12.26 12.73 12.77
C TRP A 364 -12.25 13.01 14.27
N SER A 365 -12.96 12.17 15.01
CA SER A 365 -13.11 12.30 16.45
C SER A 365 -13.25 10.92 17.08
N GLN A 366 -13.32 10.86 18.41
CA GLN A 366 -13.56 9.62 19.16
C GLN A 366 -14.89 8.92 18.83
N ARG A 367 -15.75 9.52 17.99
CA ARG A 367 -16.98 8.92 17.44
C ARG A 367 -16.83 8.38 16.02
N SER A 368 -15.60 8.29 15.50
CA SER A 368 -15.26 7.72 14.19
C SER A 368 -16.02 8.30 12.99
N ILE A 369 -16.32 9.59 12.99
CA ILE A 369 -17.06 10.25 11.89
C ILE A 369 -16.11 10.50 10.70
N GLY A 370 -16.53 10.07 9.50
CA GLY A 370 -15.81 10.32 8.25
C GLY A 370 -16.73 10.30 7.02
N VAL A 371 -16.14 10.31 5.81
CA VAL A 371 -16.88 10.18 4.54
C VAL A 371 -16.77 8.75 4.02
N GLN A 372 -17.91 8.14 3.71
CA GLN A 372 -17.97 6.86 3.01
C GLN A 372 -18.23 7.10 1.52
N PHE A 373 -17.28 6.66 0.68
CA PHE A 373 -17.43 6.72 -0.77
C PHE A 373 -18.38 5.62 -1.22
N THR A 374 -19.60 6.04 -1.53
CA THR A 374 -20.62 5.31 -2.27
C THR A 374 -21.11 6.24 -3.39
N ARG A 375 -22.05 5.80 -4.24
CA ARG A 375 -22.64 6.65 -5.29
C ARG A 375 -23.15 8.03 -4.80
N ASN A 376 -23.51 8.17 -3.53
CA ASN A 376 -24.14 9.36 -2.95
C ASN A 376 -23.36 9.95 -1.74
N LEU A 377 -22.03 9.82 -1.69
CA LEU A 377 -21.09 10.35 -0.66
C LEU A 377 -21.70 10.67 0.71
N THR A 378 -21.76 9.68 1.59
CA THR A 378 -22.41 9.82 2.90
C THR A 378 -21.41 10.17 3.99
N PHE A 379 -21.69 11.22 4.77
CA PHE A 379 -21.13 11.33 6.12
C PHE A 379 -21.68 10.17 6.96
N THR A 380 -20.80 9.45 7.64
CA THR A 380 -21.18 8.30 8.47
C THR A 380 -20.23 8.12 9.65
N VAL A 381 -20.64 7.30 10.62
CA VAL A 381 -19.72 6.69 11.57
C VAL A 381 -19.05 5.52 10.85
N ILE A 382 -17.76 5.64 10.58
CA ILE A 382 -16.91 4.54 10.12
C ILE A 382 -16.80 3.56 11.29
N ASN A 383 -17.45 2.41 11.17
CA ASN A 383 -17.46 1.43 12.25
C ASN A 383 -16.08 0.76 12.37
N THR A 384 -15.45 0.89 13.53
CA THR A 384 -14.14 0.29 13.86
C THR A 384 -14.16 -0.45 15.20
N THR A 385 -15.31 -0.97 15.66
CA THR A 385 -15.41 -1.66 16.96
C THR A 385 -14.64 -2.98 17.00
N GLN A 386 -14.50 -3.66 15.86
CA GLN A 386 -13.67 -4.86 15.72
C GLN A 386 -12.17 -4.58 16.00
N CYS A 387 -11.75 -3.32 15.89
CA CYS A 387 -10.40 -2.92 16.22
C CYS A 387 -10.11 -2.86 17.72
N ASP A 388 -11.11 -2.82 18.60
CA ASP A 388 -10.87 -2.94 20.04
C ASP A 388 -10.31 -4.33 20.40
N PHE A 389 -10.65 -5.37 19.63
CA PHE A 389 -9.98 -6.68 19.69
C PHE A 389 -8.55 -6.60 19.14
N TRP A 390 -8.36 -6.10 17.91
CA TRP A 390 -7.03 -6.09 17.26
C TRP A 390 -6.00 -5.22 17.98
N ASP A 391 -6.42 -4.08 18.54
CA ASP A 391 -5.54 -3.19 19.30
C ASP A 391 -5.08 -3.90 20.59
N ALA A 392 -5.99 -4.55 21.32
CA ALA A 392 -5.64 -5.36 22.51
C ALA A 392 -4.76 -6.58 22.17
N PHE A 393 -5.05 -7.27 21.05
CA PHE A 393 -4.29 -8.41 20.53
C PHE A 393 -2.84 -8.01 20.18
N GLN A 394 -2.63 -6.81 19.63
CA GLN A 394 -1.31 -6.30 19.30
C GLN A 394 -0.46 -6.00 20.54
N PHE A 395 -1.04 -5.49 21.64
CA PHE A 395 -0.28 -5.21 22.87
C PHE A 395 0.33 -6.48 23.50
N GLN A 396 -0.31 -7.64 23.37
CA GLN A 396 0.21 -8.92 23.90
C GLN A 396 1.51 -9.39 23.21
N ASN A 397 1.80 -8.93 21.98
CA ASN A 397 3.11 -9.18 21.36
C ASN A 397 4.26 -8.49 22.11
N THR A 398 3.99 -7.35 22.76
CA THR A 398 5.03 -6.49 23.36
C THR A 398 5.51 -6.95 24.74
N THR A 399 4.75 -7.82 25.41
CA THR A 399 5.10 -8.35 26.74
C THR A 399 5.85 -9.69 26.69
N ASN A 400 5.72 -10.43 25.59
CA ASN A 400 6.17 -11.83 25.49
C ASN A 400 7.35 -12.04 24.51
N SER A 401 7.97 -10.98 24.00
CA SER A 401 8.99 -11.05 22.93
C SER A 401 10.38 -11.53 23.37
N THR A 402 10.45 -12.51 24.27
CA THR A 402 11.70 -13.14 24.75
C THR A 402 11.99 -14.50 24.11
N GLY A 403 11.10 -15.01 23.25
CA GLY A 403 11.28 -16.30 22.57
C GLY A 403 10.71 -16.33 21.15
N ILE A 404 11.57 -16.04 20.15
CA ILE A 404 11.38 -16.55 18.79
C ILE A 404 12.15 -17.88 18.73
N SER A 405 11.43 -19.00 18.56
CA SER A 405 12.04 -20.33 18.49
C SER A 405 12.61 -20.61 17.11
N ASN A 406 13.85 -21.11 17.05
CA ASN A 406 14.51 -21.53 15.81
C ASN A 406 13.93 -22.85 15.29
N ASN A 407 12.80 -22.79 14.58
CA ASN A 407 12.27 -23.94 13.84
C ASN A 407 12.93 -24.05 12.47
N THR A 408 13.95 -24.91 12.37
CA THR A 408 14.56 -25.31 11.10
C THR A 408 13.57 -26.14 10.27
N PHE A 409 13.24 -25.67 9.06
CA PHE A 409 12.37 -26.41 8.14
C PHE A 409 13.04 -27.69 7.64
N SER A 410 12.45 -28.85 7.95
CA SER A 410 12.79 -30.14 7.35
C SER A 410 11.94 -30.39 6.10
N THR A 411 12.53 -30.32 4.91
CA THR A 411 11.85 -30.58 3.63
C THR A 411 11.56 -32.08 3.46
N GLY A 412 10.42 -32.52 3.97
CA GLY A 412 10.03 -33.93 4.08
C GLY A 412 8.93 -34.39 3.12
N ALA A 413 8.91 -33.91 1.87
CA ALA A 413 7.98 -34.39 0.84
C ALA A 413 8.63 -34.36 -0.55
N SER A 414 8.71 -35.53 -1.20
CA SER A 414 9.18 -35.65 -2.59
C SER A 414 8.02 -35.37 -3.55
N MET A 415 7.95 -34.15 -4.10
CA MET A 415 7.08 -33.85 -5.23
C MET A 415 7.82 -34.14 -6.54
N GLU A 416 7.18 -34.89 -7.44
CA GLU A 416 7.79 -35.32 -8.70
C GLU A 416 7.91 -34.15 -9.68
N THR A 417 9.08 -34.01 -10.30
CA THR A 417 9.38 -32.92 -11.25
C THR A 417 8.73 -33.15 -12.62
N THR A 418 7.47 -32.76 -12.78
CA THR A 418 6.84 -32.48 -14.08
C THR A 418 5.90 -31.27 -14.03
N CYS A 419 5.67 -30.63 -15.18
CA CYS A 419 4.68 -29.55 -15.38
C CYS A 419 4.91 -28.18 -14.71
N PHE A 420 6.15 -27.80 -14.39
CA PHE A 420 6.50 -26.38 -14.28
C PHE A 420 6.64 -25.76 -15.69
N GLY A 421 5.70 -24.90 -16.09
CA GLY A 421 5.74 -24.24 -17.40
C GLY A 421 4.74 -23.11 -17.67
N HIS A 422 3.78 -22.83 -16.78
CA HIS A 422 2.74 -21.80 -16.97
C HIS A 422 2.40 -21.08 -15.65
N ALA A 423 3.40 -20.50 -14.97
CA ALA A 423 3.23 -19.86 -13.66
C ALA A 423 4.16 -18.64 -13.43
N THR A 424 4.44 -17.86 -14.47
CA THR A 424 5.46 -16.78 -14.47
C THR A 424 5.02 -15.60 -15.35
N ALA A 425 4.34 -14.58 -14.80
CA ALA A 425 3.73 -13.53 -15.64
C ALA A 425 3.55 -12.14 -14.97
N VAL A 426 4.46 -11.72 -14.07
CA VAL A 426 4.28 -10.54 -13.18
C VAL A 426 5.65 -10.08 -12.52
N VAL A 427 6.03 -8.95 -11.84
CA VAL A 427 5.47 -7.73 -11.11
C VAL A 427 5.63 -6.32 -11.76
N ALA A 428 4.77 -5.35 -11.35
CA ALA A 428 4.86 -3.85 -11.38
C ALA A 428 3.78 -3.12 -12.24
N LEU A 429 2.83 -2.36 -11.64
CA LEU A 429 1.82 -1.57 -12.41
C LEU A 429 1.48 -0.19 -11.82
N LEU A 430 2.23 0.34 -10.85
CA LEU A 430 1.95 1.66 -10.26
C LEU A 430 2.69 2.84 -10.94
N THR A 431 3.23 2.60 -12.14
CA THR A 431 4.26 3.45 -12.76
C THR A 431 4.07 3.71 -14.27
N ILE A 432 3.02 3.18 -14.91
CA ILE A 432 2.77 3.30 -16.37
C ILE A 432 1.59 4.28 -16.69
N PHE A 433 1.28 5.20 -15.79
CA PHE A 433 -0.02 5.89 -15.78
C PHE A 433 -0.17 7.16 -16.66
N PHE A 434 0.82 7.54 -17.48
CA PHE A 434 0.66 8.70 -18.40
C PHE A 434 1.21 8.45 -19.81
N GLY A 435 0.82 7.33 -20.43
CA GLY A 435 0.90 7.16 -21.88
C GLY A 435 -0.37 7.70 -22.57
N ASN A 436 -0.20 8.50 -23.63
CA ASN A 436 -1.26 8.91 -24.57
C ASN A 436 -2.39 9.84 -24.04
N LEU A 437 -2.02 11.02 -23.55
CA LEU A 437 -2.91 12.20 -23.52
C LEU A 437 -2.42 13.31 -24.49
N CYS A 438 -2.12 12.93 -25.73
CA CYS A 438 -1.77 13.85 -26.83
C CYS A 438 -1.99 13.22 -28.22
N MET A 439 -3.21 13.34 -28.75
CA MET A 439 -3.53 13.56 -30.18
C MET A 439 -4.87 14.30 -30.27
#